data_AF-A0A2M7X881-F1
#
_entry.id   AF-A0A2M7X881-F1
#
_cell.length_a   1.000
_cell.length_b   1.000
_cell.length_c   1.000
_cell.angle_alpha   90.00
_cell.angle_beta   90.00
_cell.angle_gamma   90.00
#
_symmetry.space_group_name_H-M   'P 1'
#
loop_
_entity.id
_entity.type
_entity.pdbx_description
1 polymer ?
#
loop_
_entity_poly.entity_id
_entity_poly.type
_entity_poly.pdbx_seq_one_letter_code
_entity_poly.pdbx_strand_id
1 'polypeptide(L)' 'ADEPTGALDSRTGEEILALFTTLQRQGHTIILITHDPEVAHHADRICVM' A
#
# COMPACT_ATOMS: atom_id res chain seq x y z
N ALA A 1 7.95 -1.29 15.22
CA ALA A 1 7.67 -0.69 13.90
C ALA A 1 6.50 -1.48 13.36
N ASP A 2 5.29 -0.98 13.61
CA ASP A 2 4.03 -1.74 13.43
C ASP A 2 3.41 -1.57 12.04
N GLU A 3 4.04 -0.79 11.15
CA GLU A 3 3.55 -0.60 9.79
C GLU A 3 4.69 -0.63 8.76
N PRO A 4 4.51 -1.33 7.62
CA PRO A 4 5.51 -1.45 6.56
C PRO A 4 5.75 -0.13 5.81
N THR A 5 4.87 0.88 5.98
CA THR A 5 4.94 2.16 5.28
C THR A 5 5.70 3.24 6.03
N GLY A 6 5.99 3.06 7.33
CA GLY A 6 6.68 4.06 8.14
C GLY A 6 8.15 4.32 7.75
N ALA A 7 8.73 3.48 6.88
CA ALA A 7 10.09 3.63 6.34
C ALA A 7 10.11 3.95 4.83
N LEU A 8 8.95 4.21 4.21
CA LEU A 8 8.87 4.59 2.81
C LEU A 8 9.10 6.10 2.69
N ASP A 9 10.34 6.50 2.39
CA ASP A 9 10.59 7.78 1.75
C ASP A 9 9.66 7.91 0.52
N SER A 10 9.07 9.08 0.28
CA SER A 10 7.98 9.28 -0.68
C SER A 10 8.23 8.66 -2.06
N ARG A 11 9.46 8.76 -2.58
CA ARG A 11 9.85 8.13 -3.85
C ARG A 11 9.83 6.60 -3.80
N THR A 12 10.32 6.01 -2.71
CA THR A 12 10.33 4.55 -2.52
C THR A 12 8.92 4.03 -2.26
N GLY A 13 8.06 4.84 -1.62
CA GLY A 13 6.64 4.55 -1.42
C GLY A 13 5.90 4.31 -2.74
N GLU A 14 6.06 5.23 -3.69
CA GLU A 14 5.45 5.12 -5.02
C GLU A 14 5.89 3.87 -5.79
N GLU A 15 7.19 3.52 -5.74
CA GLU A 15 7.72 2.31 -6.39
C GLU A 15 7.11 1.02 -5.81
N ILE A 16 6.95 0.97 -4.48
CA ILE A 16 6.30 -0.18 -3.82
C ILE A 16 4.81 -0.26 -4.17
N LEU A 17 4.10 0.87 -4.19
CA LEU A 17 2.69 0.89 -4.60
C LEU A 17 2.49 0.45 -6.05
N ALA A 18 3.40 0.83 -6.95
CA ALA A 18 3.40 0.38 -8.33
C ALA A 18 3.64 -1.14 -8.44
N LEU A 19 4.52 -1.70 -7.60
CA LEU A 19 4.74 -3.14 -7.52
C LEU A 19 3.48 -3.86 -7.01
N PHE A 20 2.85 -3.37 -5.95
CA PHE A 20 1.60 -3.94 -5.42
C PHE A 20 0.50 -3.94 -6.48
N THR A 21 0.34 -2.84 -7.21
CA THR A 21 -0.59 -2.75 -8.34
C THR A 21 -0.31 -3.82 -9.39
N THR A 22 0.96 -4.06 -9.71
CA THR A 22 1.35 -5.08 -10.70
C THR A 22 1.00 -6.49 -10.22
N LEU A 23 1.28 -6.81 -8.96
CA LEU A 23 0.98 -8.11 -8.36
C LEU A 23 -0.54 -8.32 -8.24
N GLN A 24 -1.29 -7.29 -7.86
CA GLN A 24 -2.77 -7.32 -7.83
C GLN A 24 -3.34 -7.62 -9.22
N ARG A 25 -2.81 -7.00 -10.28
CA ARG A 25 -3.17 -7.32 -11.68
C ARG A 25 -2.81 -8.75 -12.11
N GLN A 26 -1.82 -9.37 -11.48
CA GLN A 26 -1.46 -10.78 -11.71
C GLN A 26 -2.37 -11.76 -10.95
N GLY A 27 -3.34 -11.26 -10.18
CA GLY A 27 -4.31 -12.08 -9.43
C GLY A 27 -3.92 -12.29 -7.97
N HIS A 28 -2.90 -11.61 -7.45
CA HIS A 28 -2.56 -11.68 -6.03
C HIS A 28 -3.46 -10.77 -5.20
N THR A 29 -3.96 -11.26 -4.07
CA THR A 29 -4.65 -10.42 -3.08
C THR A 29 -3.61 -9.81 -2.13
N ILE A 30 -3.64 -8.48 -2.00
CA ILE A 30 -2.72 -7.73 -1.14
C ILE A 30 -3.54 -7.07 -0.04
N ILE A 31 -3.07 -7.21 1.20
CA ILE A 31 -3.61 -6.51 2.36
C ILE A 31 -2.51 -5.58 2.87
N LEU A 32 -2.80 -4.29 2.88
CA LEU A 32 -1.90 -3.24 3.33
C LEU A 32 -2.47 -2.60 4.60
N ILE A 33 -1.63 -2.41 5.61
CA ILE A 33 -1.95 -1.69 6.84
C ILE A 33 -1.14 -0.40 6.81
N THR A 34 -1.82 0.73 6.95
CA THR A 34 -1.19 2.05 6.93
C THR A 34 -2.01 3.06 7.73
N HIS A 35 -1.34 4.01 8.39
CA HIS A 35 -1.93 5.22 8.95
C HIS A 35 -1.94 6.40 7.96
N ASP A 36 -1.34 6.24 6.77
CA ASP A 36 -1.29 7.28 5.74
C ASP A 36 -2.53 7.22 4.84
N PRO A 37 -3.39 8.26 4.84
CA PRO A 37 -4.57 8.28 3.99
C PRO A 37 -4.21 8.26 2.50
N GLU A 38 -3.13 8.89 2.04
CA GLU A 38 -2.76 8.91 0.62
C GLU A 38 -2.44 7.50 0.12
N VAL A 39 -1.74 6.72 0.95
CA VAL A 39 -1.47 5.30 0.68
C VAL A 39 -2.77 4.49 0.67
N ALA A 40 -3.67 4.72 1.62
CA ALA A 40 -4.95 4.01 1.69
C ALA A 40 -5.83 4.24 0.44
N HIS A 41 -5.81 5.45 -0.14
CA HIS A 41 -6.56 5.77 -1.37
C HIS A 41 -6.11 4.98 -2.60
N HIS A 42 -4.94 4.33 -2.57
CA HIS A 42 -4.50 3.44 -3.65
C HIS A 42 -5.16 2.05 -3.61
N ALA A 43 -5.83 1.68 -2.51
CA ALA A 43 -6.47 0.39 -2.36
C ALA A 43 -7.87 0.36 -2.99
N ASP A 44 -8.25 -0.79 -3.60
CA ASP A 44 -9.60 -1.02 -4.13
C ASP A 44 -10.68 -0.96 -3.03
N ARG A 45 -10.29 -1.27 -1.79
CA ARG A 45 -11.17 -1.31 -0.62
C ARG A 45 -10.41 -0.81 0.61
N ILE A 46 -11.07 0.06 1.38
CA ILE A 46 -10.55 0.58 2.65
C ILE A 46 -11.45 0.06 3.78
N CYS A 47 -10.84 -0.54 4.80
CA CYS A 47 -11.49 -0.95 6.03
C CYS A 47 -10.91 -0.14 7.19
N VAL A 48 -11.76 0.39 8.05
CA VAL A 48 -11.36 1.14 9.26
C VAL A 48 -11.86 0.42 10.50
N MET A 49 -11.08 0.47 11.58
CA MET A 49 -11.41 -0.11 12.89
C MET A 49 -11.36 0.97 13.97
#